data_AF-A0A5D4NW38-F1
#
_entry.id   AF-A0A5D4NW38-F1
#
_cell.length_a   1.000
_cell.length_b   1.000
_cell.length_c   1.000
_cell.angle_alpha   90.00
_cell.angle_beta   90.00
_cell.angle_gamma   90.00
#
_symmetry.space_group_name_H-M   'P 1'
#
loop_
_entity.id
_entity.type
_entity.pdbx_description
1 polymer ?
#
loop_
_entity_poly.entity_id
_entity_poly.type
_entity_poly.pdbx_seq_one_letter_code
_entity_poly.pdbx_strand_id
1 'polypeptide(L)'
;MKELLEYSFMPAIGLFQVYMAGELRTDSTIPDLISLLVRDDGDEALEEISSALIKIGTNEVVEEVEKIALNEDTFIYSVDILAKIKSPQAEQALLRLLNRTKDMTIRTVILDSLCQQLSVEAIPLVEKQLSAGYDMIMTDLEHSFYANLVMNEIEHPDLQEIKSNLIAQEKRIEEAVAPIVREEKVGRNDPCPCGSGKKYKKCCL
;
A
#
# COMPACT_ATOMS: atom_id res chain seq x y z
N MET A 1 -19.49 -19.91 -1.95
CA MET A 1 -19.11 -18.50 -2.17
C MET A 1 -19.62 -18.00 -3.52
N LYS A 2 -19.72 -18.85 -4.55
CA LYS A 2 -20.40 -18.58 -5.84
C LYS A 2 -21.64 -17.69 -5.82
N GLU A 3 -22.58 -17.87 -4.89
CA GLU A 3 -23.80 -17.06 -4.78
C GLU A 3 -23.49 -15.56 -4.60
N LEU A 4 -22.33 -15.20 -4.03
CA LEU A 4 -21.89 -13.80 -3.90
C LEU A 4 -21.73 -13.11 -5.26
N LEU A 5 -21.44 -13.87 -6.32
CA LEU A 5 -21.32 -13.36 -7.69
C LEU A 5 -22.65 -12.87 -8.28
N GLU A 6 -23.78 -13.24 -7.67
CA GLU A 6 -25.11 -12.82 -8.13
C GLU A 6 -25.51 -11.43 -7.60
N TYR A 7 -24.84 -10.94 -6.57
CA TYR A 7 -25.13 -9.64 -5.97
C TYR A 7 -24.43 -8.52 -6.75
N SER A 8 -25.10 -7.37 -6.92
CA SER A 8 -24.49 -6.18 -7.53
C SER A 8 -23.33 -5.62 -6.72
N PHE A 9 -23.38 -5.73 -5.39
CA PHE A 9 -22.33 -5.30 -4.47
C PHE A 9 -22.12 -6.35 -3.38
N MET A 10 -20.91 -6.41 -2.83
CA MET A 10 -20.61 -7.32 -1.72
C MET A 10 -21.50 -7.06 -0.49
N PRO A 11 -22.35 -8.03 -0.08
CA PRO A 11 -23.12 -7.89 1.15
C PRO A 11 -22.24 -8.14 2.37
N ALA A 12 -22.59 -7.58 3.53
CA ALA A 12 -21.85 -7.77 4.78
C ALA A 12 -21.64 -9.25 5.16
N ILE A 13 -22.64 -10.11 4.88
CA ILE A 13 -22.50 -11.56 5.08
C ILE A 13 -21.45 -12.17 4.15
N GLY A 14 -21.33 -11.64 2.92
CA GLY A 14 -20.31 -12.04 1.96
C GLY A 14 -18.92 -11.64 2.40
N LEU A 15 -18.76 -10.42 2.93
CA LEU A 15 -17.49 -9.97 3.51
C LEU A 15 -17.02 -10.90 4.64
N PHE A 16 -17.94 -11.28 5.54
CA PHE A 16 -17.62 -12.25 6.59
C PHE A 16 -17.28 -13.64 6.05
N GLN A 17 -17.93 -14.09 4.96
CA GLN A 17 -17.57 -15.35 4.30
C GLN A 17 -16.17 -15.31 3.69
N VAL A 18 -15.79 -14.19 3.06
CA VAL A 18 -14.44 -13.97 2.51
C VAL A 18 -13.40 -13.99 3.63
N TYR A 19 -13.64 -13.22 4.70
CA TYR A 19 -12.81 -13.22 5.90
C TYR A 19 -12.59 -14.64 6.46
N MET A 20 -13.68 -15.39 6.67
CA MET A 20 -13.60 -16.76 7.20
C MET A 20 -12.89 -17.72 6.25
N ALA A 21 -13.03 -17.58 4.94
CA ALA A 21 -12.31 -18.41 3.97
C ALA A 21 -10.79 -18.20 4.07
N GLY A 22 -10.36 -16.95 4.31
CA GLY A 22 -8.97 -16.60 4.59
C GLY A 22 -8.46 -17.20 5.91
N GLU A 23 -9.20 -17.00 7.01
CA GLU A 23 -8.83 -17.55 8.34
C GLU A 23 -8.70 -19.08 8.33
N LEU A 24 -9.61 -19.75 7.61
CA LEU A 24 -9.61 -21.21 7.47
C LEU A 24 -8.67 -21.72 6.38
N ARG A 25 -8.05 -20.82 5.59
CA ARG A 25 -7.17 -21.13 4.45
C ARG A 25 -7.78 -22.15 3.49
N THR A 26 -8.99 -21.85 3.03
CA THR A 26 -9.79 -22.80 2.26
C THR A 26 -9.44 -22.75 0.76
N ASP A 27 -8.53 -23.61 0.29
CA ASP A 27 -8.08 -23.64 -1.12
C ASP A 27 -9.23 -23.73 -2.14
N SER A 28 -10.29 -24.48 -1.83
CA SER A 28 -11.43 -24.63 -2.73
C SER A 28 -12.19 -23.33 -3.02
N THR A 29 -11.94 -22.24 -2.29
CA THR A 29 -12.56 -20.93 -2.54
C THR A 29 -11.72 -20.03 -3.45
N ILE A 30 -10.50 -20.42 -3.84
CA ILE A 30 -9.61 -19.58 -4.66
C ILE A 30 -10.31 -19.11 -5.95
N PRO A 31 -10.97 -19.96 -6.76
CA PRO A 31 -11.60 -19.50 -8.00
C PRO A 31 -12.72 -18.46 -7.77
N ASP A 32 -13.49 -18.61 -6.69
CA ASP A 32 -14.56 -17.69 -6.33
C ASP A 32 -13.96 -16.35 -5.87
N LEU A 33 -12.90 -16.36 -5.05
CA LEU A 33 -12.20 -15.16 -4.58
C LEU A 33 -11.53 -14.39 -5.72
N ILE A 34 -10.90 -15.08 -6.67
CA ILE A 34 -10.30 -14.48 -7.87
C ILE A 34 -11.37 -13.79 -8.72
N SER A 35 -12.53 -14.44 -8.88
CA SER A 35 -13.67 -13.86 -9.60
C SER A 35 -14.23 -12.64 -8.88
N LEU A 36 -14.19 -12.62 -7.55
CA LEU A 36 -14.62 -11.48 -6.75
C LEU A 36 -13.62 -10.31 -6.82
N LEU A 37 -12.32 -10.58 -6.86
CA LEU A 37 -11.26 -9.56 -6.88
C LEU A 37 -11.31 -8.65 -8.12
N VAL A 38 -11.87 -9.13 -9.23
CA VAL A 38 -11.98 -8.37 -10.49
C VAL A 38 -13.32 -7.64 -10.66
N ARG A 39 -14.16 -7.63 -9.63
CA ARG A 39 -15.41 -6.88 -9.64
C ARG A 39 -15.17 -5.42 -9.28
N ASP A 40 -16.06 -4.57 -9.78
CA ASP A 40 -16.20 -3.17 -9.35
C ASP A 40 -16.95 -3.10 -8.00
N ASP A 41 -16.38 -3.74 -6.97
CA ASP A 41 -16.79 -3.57 -5.58
C ASP A 41 -15.91 -2.50 -4.91
N GLY A 42 -16.39 -1.90 -3.82
CA GLY A 42 -15.62 -0.87 -3.11
C GLY A 42 -14.34 -1.40 -2.44
N ASP A 43 -13.40 -0.49 -2.17
CA ASP A 43 -12.07 -0.78 -1.63
C ASP A 43 -12.07 -1.75 -0.43
N GLU A 44 -13.01 -1.59 0.51
CA GLU A 44 -13.15 -2.46 1.68
C GLU A 44 -13.34 -3.94 1.31
N ALA A 45 -14.11 -4.23 0.26
CA ALA A 45 -14.33 -5.59 -0.21
C ALA A 45 -13.07 -6.15 -0.88
N LEU A 46 -12.41 -5.36 -1.73
CA LEU A 46 -11.18 -5.75 -2.42
C LEU A 46 -10.02 -6.00 -1.45
N GLU A 47 -9.92 -5.19 -0.39
CA GLU A 47 -8.95 -5.38 0.70
C GLU A 47 -9.20 -6.70 1.45
N GLU A 48 -10.45 -7.02 1.79
CA GLU A 48 -10.76 -8.27 2.48
C GLU A 48 -10.54 -9.49 1.59
N ILE A 49 -10.88 -9.42 0.30
CA ILE A 49 -10.57 -10.49 -0.68
C ILE A 49 -9.05 -10.69 -0.79
N SER A 50 -8.30 -9.60 -0.89
CA SER A 50 -6.83 -9.64 -0.95
C SER A 50 -6.24 -10.28 0.30
N SER A 51 -6.70 -9.85 1.48
CA SER A 51 -6.34 -10.42 2.79
C SER A 51 -6.62 -11.93 2.84
N ALA A 52 -7.78 -12.37 2.36
CA ALA A 52 -8.13 -13.79 2.32
C ALA A 52 -7.21 -14.59 1.40
N LEU A 53 -6.94 -14.11 0.19
CA LEU A 53 -6.03 -14.75 -0.77
C LEU A 53 -4.59 -14.83 -0.23
N ILE A 54 -4.10 -13.78 0.43
CA ILE A 54 -2.78 -13.75 1.08
C ILE A 54 -2.71 -14.80 2.20
N LYS A 55 -3.75 -14.92 3.03
CA LYS A 55 -3.80 -15.91 4.12
C LYS A 55 -3.82 -17.35 3.60
N ILE A 56 -4.49 -17.61 2.48
CA ILE A 56 -4.46 -18.90 1.79
C ILE A 56 -3.05 -19.18 1.27
N GLY A 57 -2.47 -18.25 0.51
CA GLY A 57 -1.04 -18.18 0.22
C GLY A 57 -0.44 -19.37 -0.53
N THR A 58 -1.26 -20.17 -1.22
CA THR A 58 -0.80 -21.34 -1.98
C THR A 58 -0.22 -20.94 -3.35
N ASN A 59 0.50 -21.84 -3.99
CA ASN A 59 0.97 -21.63 -5.37
C ASN A 59 -0.20 -21.41 -6.35
N GLU A 60 -1.35 -22.03 -6.10
CA GLU A 60 -2.56 -21.81 -6.90
C GLU A 60 -3.03 -20.36 -6.81
N VAL A 61 -2.99 -19.73 -5.63
CA VAL A 61 -3.28 -18.30 -5.49
C VAL A 61 -2.33 -17.47 -6.36
N VAL A 62 -1.03 -17.74 -6.30
CA VAL A 62 -0.02 -17.02 -7.09
C VAL A 62 -0.31 -17.15 -8.59
N GLU A 63 -0.58 -18.37 -9.05
CA GLU A 63 -0.86 -18.65 -10.46
C GLU A 63 -2.14 -17.97 -10.96
N GLU A 64 -3.22 -17.98 -10.18
CA GLU A 64 -4.48 -17.34 -10.57
C GLU A 64 -4.39 -15.82 -10.50
N VAL A 65 -3.74 -15.24 -9.49
CA VAL A 65 -3.55 -13.79 -9.37
C VAL A 65 -2.67 -13.26 -10.51
N GLU A 66 -1.59 -13.96 -10.89
CA GLU A 66 -0.73 -13.55 -12.00
C GLU A 66 -1.50 -13.38 -13.33
N LYS A 67 -2.56 -14.18 -13.55
CA LYS A 67 -3.38 -14.09 -14.77
C LYS A 67 -4.14 -12.78 -14.87
N ILE A 68 -4.56 -12.22 -13.74
CA ILE A 68 -5.38 -11.01 -13.66
C ILE A 68 -4.60 -9.75 -13.24
N ALA A 69 -3.32 -9.90 -12.84
CA ALA A 69 -2.57 -8.84 -12.15
C ALA A 69 -2.32 -7.53 -12.92
N LEU A 70 -2.52 -7.51 -14.24
CA LEU A 70 -2.36 -6.30 -15.06
C LEU A 70 -3.71 -5.66 -15.45
N ASN A 71 -4.80 -6.02 -14.77
CA ASN A 71 -6.08 -5.34 -14.92
C ASN A 71 -5.95 -3.90 -14.37
N GLU A 72 -6.31 -2.89 -15.17
CA GLU A 72 -6.13 -1.47 -14.83
C GLU A 72 -6.85 -1.06 -13.54
N ASP A 73 -8.00 -1.67 -13.23
CA ASP A 73 -8.81 -1.30 -12.07
C ASP A 73 -8.34 -2.00 -10.78
N THR A 74 -7.66 -3.15 -10.90
CA THR A 74 -7.37 -4.02 -9.74
C THR A 74 -5.90 -4.44 -9.61
N PHE A 75 -5.01 -3.88 -10.43
CA PHE A 75 -3.58 -4.21 -10.38
C PHE A 75 -2.96 -3.95 -9.01
N ILE A 76 -3.36 -2.89 -8.31
CA ILE A 76 -2.82 -2.55 -6.98
C ILE A 76 -3.04 -3.71 -6.02
N TYR A 77 -4.26 -4.23 -5.95
CA TYR A 77 -4.62 -5.36 -5.10
C TYR A 77 -3.94 -6.65 -5.54
N SER A 78 -3.98 -6.95 -6.84
CA SER A 78 -3.42 -8.18 -7.38
C SER A 78 -1.90 -8.25 -7.19
N VAL A 79 -1.20 -7.15 -7.44
CA VAL A 79 0.25 -7.05 -7.25
C VAL A 79 0.61 -7.08 -5.76
N ASP A 80 -0.17 -6.43 -4.89
CA ASP A 80 0.03 -6.50 -3.42
C ASP A 80 -0.13 -7.92 -2.86
N ILE A 81 -1.08 -8.71 -3.37
CA ILE A 81 -1.21 -10.13 -3.00
C ILE A 81 0.08 -10.89 -3.33
N LEU A 82 0.61 -10.72 -4.54
CA LEU A 82 1.87 -11.33 -4.95
C LEU A 82 3.05 -10.81 -4.12
N ALA A 83 3.06 -9.54 -3.74
CA ALA A 83 4.07 -8.96 -2.87
C ALA A 83 4.06 -9.60 -1.47
N LYS A 84 2.88 -9.89 -0.92
CA LYS A 84 2.71 -10.37 0.46
C LYS A 84 2.81 -11.89 0.60
N ILE A 85 2.59 -12.67 -0.46
CA ILE A 85 2.87 -14.11 -0.45
C ILE A 85 4.38 -14.32 -0.63
N LYS A 86 5.12 -14.42 0.49
CA LYS A 86 6.59 -14.52 0.51
C LYS A 86 7.09 -15.89 0.03
N SER A 87 7.06 -16.10 -1.28
CA SER A 87 7.46 -17.35 -1.95
C SER A 87 8.27 -17.07 -3.22
N PRO A 88 9.21 -17.96 -3.61
CA PRO A 88 9.94 -17.85 -4.87
C PRO A 88 9.00 -17.79 -6.09
N GLN A 89 7.88 -18.49 -6.04
CA GLN A 89 6.88 -18.49 -7.11
C GLN A 89 6.27 -17.11 -7.32
N ALA A 90 5.95 -16.40 -6.22
CA ALA A 90 5.39 -15.05 -6.29
C ALA A 90 6.42 -14.01 -6.77
N GLU A 91 7.67 -14.11 -6.33
CA GLU A 91 8.77 -13.30 -6.86
C GLU A 91 8.92 -13.49 -8.38
N GLN A 92 8.93 -14.75 -8.83
CA GLN A 92 9.04 -15.07 -10.26
C GLN A 92 7.82 -14.60 -11.06
N ALA A 93 6.62 -14.62 -10.47
CA ALA A 93 5.42 -14.05 -11.08
C ALA A 93 5.56 -12.53 -11.28
N LEU A 94 6.03 -11.80 -10.27
CA LEU A 94 6.29 -10.36 -10.36
C LEU A 94 7.33 -10.01 -11.44
N LEU A 95 8.42 -10.77 -11.54
CA LEU A 95 9.43 -10.59 -12.60
C LEU A 95 8.85 -10.82 -14.01
N ARG A 96 7.98 -11.83 -14.18
CA ARG A 96 7.27 -12.06 -15.45
C ARG A 96 6.32 -10.92 -15.77
N LEU A 97 5.56 -10.44 -14.79
CA LEU A 97 4.63 -9.32 -14.95
C LEU A 97 5.36 -8.03 -15.36
N LEU A 98 6.50 -7.75 -14.76
CA LEU A 98 7.33 -6.58 -15.10
C LEU A 98 7.75 -6.57 -16.57
N ASN A 99 7.99 -7.74 -17.16
CA ASN A 99 8.33 -7.90 -18.58
C ASN A 99 7.12 -7.77 -19.52
N ARG A 100 5.90 -7.89 -18.99
CA ARG A 100 4.64 -7.82 -19.75
C ARG A 100 4.06 -6.41 -19.82
N THR A 101 4.51 -5.48 -18.98
CA THR A 101 4.01 -4.10 -18.97
C THR A 101 5.07 -3.05 -19.29
N LYS A 102 4.64 -1.99 -19.97
CA LYS A 102 5.42 -0.77 -20.23
C LYS A 102 4.89 0.45 -19.48
N ASP A 103 3.75 0.31 -18.81
CA ASP A 103 3.13 1.39 -18.07
C ASP A 103 3.99 1.78 -16.86
N MET A 104 4.28 3.07 -16.70
CA MET A 104 5.21 3.54 -15.68
C MET A 104 4.71 3.27 -14.26
N THR A 105 3.43 3.48 -14.03
CA THR A 105 2.77 3.33 -12.74
C THR A 105 2.74 1.86 -12.34
N ILE A 106 2.27 0.97 -13.21
CA ILE A 106 2.25 -0.48 -12.93
C ILE A 106 3.66 -1.01 -12.72
N ARG A 107 4.63 -0.57 -13.53
CA ARG A 107 6.05 -0.97 -13.36
C ARG A 107 6.61 -0.54 -12.01
N THR A 108 6.28 0.68 -11.56
CA THR A 108 6.71 1.21 -10.26
C THR A 108 6.17 0.33 -9.13
N VAL A 109 4.88 -0.02 -9.16
CA VAL A 109 4.25 -0.87 -8.13
C VAL A 109 4.82 -2.30 -8.13
N ILE A 110 5.09 -2.89 -9.31
CA ILE A 110 5.71 -4.22 -9.39
C ILE A 110 7.15 -4.20 -8.85
N LEU A 111 7.94 -3.18 -9.16
CA LEU A 111 9.32 -3.05 -8.67
C LEU A 111 9.36 -2.84 -7.16
N ASP A 112 8.44 -2.04 -6.63
CA ASP A 112 8.26 -1.89 -5.19
C ASP A 112 7.91 -3.24 -4.53
N SER A 113 6.99 -3.98 -5.12
CA SER A 113 6.61 -5.32 -4.65
C SER A 113 7.76 -6.33 -4.68
N LEU A 114 8.63 -6.25 -5.68
CA LEU A 114 9.86 -7.05 -5.74
C LEU A 114 10.85 -6.66 -4.62
N CYS A 115 10.96 -5.37 -4.30
CA CYS A 115 11.72 -4.92 -3.13
C CYS A 115 11.12 -5.45 -1.83
N GLN A 116 9.80 -5.45 -1.68
CA GLN A 116 9.13 -6.04 -0.51
C GLN A 116 9.33 -7.56 -0.42
N GLN A 117 9.54 -8.26 -1.55
CA GLN A 117 9.94 -9.67 -1.60
C GLN A 117 11.44 -9.89 -1.26
N LEU A 118 12.20 -8.81 -1.05
CA LEU A 118 13.65 -8.86 -0.88
C LEU A 118 14.37 -9.46 -2.11
N SER A 119 13.82 -9.23 -3.30
CA SER A 119 14.39 -9.77 -4.53
C SER A 119 15.74 -9.14 -4.85
N VAL A 120 16.79 -9.96 -4.82
CA VAL A 120 18.13 -9.58 -5.26
C VAL A 120 18.19 -9.49 -6.79
N GLU A 121 17.43 -10.35 -7.50
CA GLU A 121 17.37 -10.34 -8.96
C GLU A 121 16.78 -9.01 -9.50
N ALA A 122 15.88 -8.38 -8.75
CA ALA A 122 15.25 -7.13 -9.14
C ALA A 122 16.13 -5.89 -8.95
N ILE A 123 17.21 -5.94 -8.16
CA ILE A 123 18.07 -4.77 -7.85
C ILE A 123 18.47 -3.96 -9.09
N PRO A 124 19.09 -4.53 -10.14
CA PRO A 124 19.48 -3.76 -11.33
C PRO A 124 18.29 -3.17 -12.10
N LEU A 125 17.10 -3.78 -11.96
CA LEU A 125 15.88 -3.27 -12.59
C LEU A 125 15.32 -2.07 -11.82
N VAL A 126 15.44 -2.10 -10.49
CA VAL A 126 15.04 -1.00 -9.60
C VAL A 126 15.96 0.20 -9.79
N GLU A 127 17.29 0.00 -9.81
CA GLU A 127 18.28 1.06 -10.08
C GLU A 127 17.98 1.80 -11.40
N LYS A 128 17.69 1.03 -12.45
CA LYS A 128 17.32 1.58 -13.75
C LYS A 128 16.04 2.41 -13.68
N GLN A 129 15.06 1.95 -12.90
CA GLN A 129 13.80 2.65 -12.72
C GLN A 129 13.97 3.95 -11.91
N LEU A 130 14.72 3.92 -10.81
CA LEU A 130 15.06 5.10 -10.01
C LEU A 130 15.75 6.17 -10.88
N SER A 131 16.71 5.74 -11.70
CA SER A 131 17.42 6.63 -12.63
C SER A 131 16.54 7.23 -13.73
N ALA A 132 15.51 6.49 -14.16
CA ALA A 132 14.55 6.93 -15.18
C ALA A 132 13.40 7.78 -14.62
N GLY A 133 13.27 7.83 -13.29
CA GLY A 133 12.09 8.36 -12.60
C GLY A 133 10.99 7.30 -12.45
N TYR A 134 10.16 7.47 -11.43
CA TYR A 134 9.07 6.55 -11.09
C TYR A 134 7.84 7.33 -10.58
N ASP A 135 6.71 6.64 -10.46
CA ASP A 135 5.48 7.25 -9.99
C ASP A 135 5.46 7.38 -8.47
N MET A 136 5.94 8.52 -7.97
CA MET A 136 6.00 8.83 -6.54
C MET A 136 4.62 9.03 -5.88
N ILE A 137 3.54 9.18 -6.67
CA ILE A 137 2.18 9.25 -6.12
C ILE A 137 1.76 7.86 -5.61
N MET A 138 2.25 6.81 -6.28
CA MET A 138 1.83 5.44 -6.03
C MET A 138 2.64 4.77 -4.92
N THR A 139 3.96 4.94 -4.91
CA THR A 139 4.82 4.40 -3.86
C THR A 139 6.17 5.11 -3.82
N ASP A 140 6.80 5.08 -2.64
CA ASP A 140 8.19 5.50 -2.44
C ASP A 140 9.13 4.31 -2.74
N LEU A 141 9.45 4.14 -4.03
CA LEU A 141 10.31 3.06 -4.49
C LEU A 141 11.73 3.14 -3.90
N GLU A 142 12.21 4.36 -3.60
CA GLU A 142 13.54 4.57 -3.00
C GLU A 142 13.58 4.01 -1.56
N HIS A 143 12.51 4.19 -0.79
CA HIS A 143 12.38 3.61 0.55
C HIS A 143 12.38 2.08 0.51
N SER A 144 11.59 1.48 -0.38
CA SER A 144 11.54 0.02 -0.56
C SER A 144 12.88 -0.54 -1.05
N PHE A 145 13.56 0.16 -1.96
CA PHE A 145 14.87 -0.24 -2.45
C PHE A 145 15.94 -0.23 -1.34
N TYR A 146 15.97 0.83 -0.52
CA TYR A 146 16.86 0.91 0.64
C TYR A 146 16.66 -0.28 1.59
N ALA A 147 15.40 -0.59 1.92
CA ALA A 147 15.09 -1.74 2.77
C ALA A 147 15.54 -3.06 2.14
N ASN A 148 15.33 -3.25 0.83
CA ASN A 148 15.77 -4.44 0.11
C ASN A 148 17.29 -4.65 0.19
N LEU A 149 18.07 -3.59 -0.06
CA LEU A 149 19.54 -3.64 0.03
C LEU A 149 20.03 -3.97 1.44
N VAL A 150 19.49 -3.28 2.45
CA VAL A 150 19.91 -3.46 3.86
C VAL A 150 19.58 -4.86 4.35
N MET A 151 18.36 -5.35 4.09
CA MET A 151 17.91 -6.65 4.56
C MET A 151 18.64 -7.82 3.88
N ASN A 152 19.13 -7.63 2.65
CA ASN A 152 19.97 -8.60 1.94
C ASN A 152 21.47 -8.42 2.19
N GLU A 153 21.88 -7.46 3.03
CA GLU A 153 23.30 -7.15 3.30
C GLU A 153 24.11 -6.82 2.02
N ILE A 154 23.46 -6.16 1.05
CA ILE A 154 24.10 -5.78 -0.22
C ILE A 154 24.83 -4.44 -0.06
N GLU A 155 26.14 -4.45 -0.30
CA GLU A 155 26.92 -3.23 -0.44
C GLU A 155 26.54 -2.52 -1.75
N HIS A 156 26.03 -1.29 -1.65
CA HIS A 156 25.66 -0.46 -2.80
C HIS A 156 26.32 0.93 -2.69
N PRO A 157 26.92 1.47 -3.77
CA PRO A 157 27.62 2.76 -3.75
C PRO A 157 26.77 3.91 -3.20
N ASP A 158 25.50 3.95 -3.59
CA ASP A 158 24.59 5.05 -3.26
C ASP A 158 23.83 4.82 -1.94
N LEU A 159 24.09 3.72 -1.21
CA LEU A 159 23.31 3.34 -0.02
C LEU A 159 23.28 4.43 1.05
N GLN A 160 24.41 5.11 1.27
CA GLN A 160 24.49 6.20 2.25
C GLN A 160 23.75 7.45 1.77
N GLU A 161 23.80 7.75 0.48
CA GLU A 161 23.09 8.89 -0.11
C GLU A 161 21.59 8.68 -0.02
N ILE A 162 21.10 7.51 -0.45
CA ILE A 162 19.69 7.11 -0.33
C ILE A 162 19.21 7.26 1.11
N LYS A 163 19.95 6.71 2.09
CA LYS A 163 19.60 6.84 3.51
C LYS A 163 19.49 8.29 3.96
N SER A 164 20.44 9.14 3.56
CA SER A 164 20.43 10.56 3.89
C SER A 164 19.23 11.28 3.29
N ASN A 165 18.86 10.97 2.04
CA ASN A 165 17.69 11.53 1.38
C ASN A 165 16.39 11.15 2.10
N LEU A 166 16.21 9.87 2.44
CA LEU A 166 15.04 9.38 3.15
C LEU A 166 14.86 10.06 4.52
N ILE A 167 15.93 10.16 5.31
CA ILE A 167 15.90 10.86 6.62
C ILE A 167 15.56 12.35 6.44
N ALA A 168 16.10 13.00 5.41
CA ALA A 168 15.79 14.39 5.13
C ALA A 168 14.32 14.60 4.73
N GLN A 169 13.75 13.65 3.96
CA GLN A 169 12.35 13.65 3.58
C GLN A 169 11.43 13.44 4.78
N GLU A 170 11.72 12.46 5.64
CA GLU A 170 10.99 12.24 6.90
C GLU A 170 10.96 13.51 7.76
N LYS A 171 12.11 14.14 7.96
CA LYS A 171 12.21 15.40 8.72
C LYS A 171 11.36 16.52 8.11
N ARG A 172 11.32 16.64 6.78
CA ARG A 172 10.47 17.63 6.10
C ARG A 172 8.98 17.36 6.33
N ILE A 173 8.57 16.09 6.33
CA ILE A 173 7.19 15.69 6.62
C ILE A 173 6.84 16.02 8.07
N GLU A 174 7.72 15.70 9.02
CA GLU A 174 7.53 16.05 10.43
C GLU A 174 7.36 17.57 10.64
N GLU A 175 8.20 18.38 10.00
CA GLU A 175 8.10 19.84 10.05
C GLU A 175 6.81 20.36 9.42
N ALA A 176 6.31 19.71 8.35
CA ALA A 176 5.06 20.08 7.68
C ALA A 176 3.80 19.70 8.48
N VAL A 177 3.85 18.62 9.27
CA VAL A 177 2.72 18.11 10.06
C VAL A 177 2.74 18.64 11.51
N ALA A 178 3.72 19.50 11.84
CA ALA A 178 3.85 20.08 13.18
C ALA A 178 2.52 20.70 13.67
N PRO A 179 2.12 20.43 14.92
CA PRO A 179 0.84 20.88 15.43
C PRO A 179 0.78 22.41 15.45
N ILE A 180 -0.31 22.95 14.91
CA ILE A 180 -0.59 24.38 15.01
C ILE A 180 -0.79 24.71 16.50
N VAL A 181 0.17 25.42 17.09
CA VAL A 181 0.05 25.97 18.44
C VAL A 181 -1.08 26.98 18.42
N ARG A 182 -2.22 26.62 19.00
CA ARG A 182 -3.31 27.57 19.22
C ARG A 182 -2.88 28.52 20.33
N GLU A 183 -2.86 29.81 20.03
CA GLU A 183 -2.81 30.83 21.08
C GLU A 183 -3.95 30.59 22.07
N GLU A 184 -3.69 30.78 23.36
CA GLU A 184 -4.73 30.76 24.37
C GLU A 184 -5.77 31.85 24.05
N LYS A 185 -6.95 31.42 23.60
CA LYS A 185 -8.06 32.35 23.36
C LYS A 185 -8.57 32.82 24.71
N VAL A 186 -8.63 34.14 24.89
CA VAL A 186 -9.29 34.74 26.06
C VAL A 186 -10.71 34.17 26.19
N GLY A 187 -10.98 33.52 27.32
CA GLY A 187 -12.29 32.97 27.60
C GLY A 187 -13.32 34.09 27.74
N ARG A 188 -14.53 33.83 27.26
CA ARG A 188 -15.64 34.81 27.27
C ARG A 188 -15.89 35.46 28.65
N ASN A 189 -15.59 34.74 29.74
CA ASN A 189 -15.77 35.21 31.11
C ASN A 189 -14.48 35.70 31.80
N ASP A 190 -13.32 35.59 31.17
CA ASP A 190 -12.03 35.96 31.73
C ASP A 190 -11.85 37.48 31.76
N PRO A 191 -10.94 38.02 32.59
CA PRO A 191 -10.60 39.44 32.57
C PRO A 191 -10.22 39.88 31.16
N CYS A 192 -10.82 40.98 30.70
CA CYS A 192 -10.57 41.46 29.36
C CYS A 192 -9.14 42.01 29.23
N PRO A 193 -8.35 41.59 28.23
CA PRO A 193 -6.99 42.07 28.02
C PRO A 193 -6.91 43.58 27.68
N CYS A 194 -8.06 44.23 27.41
CA CYS A 194 -8.21 45.68 27.21
C CYS A 194 -7.86 46.52 28.47
N GLY A 195 -7.64 45.89 29.63
CA GLY A 195 -7.35 46.59 30.89
C GLY A 195 -8.58 47.22 31.57
N SER A 196 -9.79 46.99 31.07
CA SER A 196 -11.03 47.61 31.62
C SER A 196 -11.48 47.06 32.98
N GLY A 197 -10.88 45.96 33.45
CA GLY A 197 -11.34 45.22 34.63
C GLY A 197 -12.66 44.46 34.45
N LYS A 198 -13.26 44.47 33.25
CA LYS A 198 -14.51 43.74 32.94
C LYS A 198 -14.21 42.35 32.35
N LYS A 199 -15.18 41.44 32.41
CA LYS A 199 -15.13 40.15 31.67
C LYS A 199 -15.05 40.42 30.15
N TYR A 200 -14.33 39.61 29.38
CA TYR A 200 -14.13 39.79 27.93
C TYR A 200 -15.46 40.05 27.19
N LYS A 201 -16.50 39.26 27.50
CA LYS A 201 -17.87 39.42 26.96
C LYS A 201 -18.59 40.73 27.23
N LYS A 202 -18.05 41.56 28.12
CA LYS A 202 -18.60 42.86 28.53
C LYS A 202 -17.65 44.02 28.18
N CYS A 203 -16.52 43.78 27.51
CA CYS A 203 -15.59 44.82 27.01
C CYS A 203 -15.41 44.72 25.48
N CYS A 204 -14.85 43.62 24.99
CA CYS A 204 -14.30 43.51 23.63
C CYS A 204 -14.91 42.38 22.78
N LEU A 205 -16.00 41.78 23.25
CA LEU A 205 -16.86 40.88 22.48
C LEU A 205 -18.20 41.56 22.27
#